data_AF-A0A812SEA8-F1
#
_entry.id   AF-A0A812SEA8-F1
#
_cell.length_a   1.000
_cell.length_b   1.000
_cell.length_c   1.000
_cell.angle_alpha   90.00
_cell.angle_beta   90.00
_cell.angle_gamma   90.00
#
_symmetry.space_group_name_H-M   'P 1'
#
loop_
_entity.id
_entity.type
_entity.pdbx_description
1 polymer ?
#
loop_
_entity_poly.entity_id
_entity_poly.type
_entity_poly.pdbx_seq_one_letter_code
_entity_poly.pdbx_strand_id
1 'polypeptide(L)'
;MAETAEDLASLSGVLAAGFGKDGNFTVVVEEGTEDMFECSNEIEASVKCTEFKVWSFVLARWSPVFEKMLGSDNYAESQQSQVVIQDFSAGAVEIFLRFLYSGRVGGSVAVLVEVAALADKYQVQALPPLCFRLVRKTLKPEEACKVFALADRLHAVEMRREALDLIFTKPKEALTKRPNLRAELLEEILGSGLLCIQNHALRKILRRWGTDTGGSLESMIHVDTESEHTKDVFYKLWERYEDAGNKGVFVGAW
;
A
#
# COMPACT_ATOMS: atom_id res chain seq x y z
N MET A 1 25.46 22.57 -26.04
CA MET A 1 25.78 23.26 -24.78
C MET A 1 25.57 22.25 -23.67
N ALA A 2 26.63 21.80 -23.02
CA ALA A 2 26.53 20.87 -21.89
C ALA A 2 26.26 21.70 -20.63
N GLU A 3 25.04 21.66 -20.11
CA GLU A 3 24.76 22.11 -18.73
C GLU A 3 25.62 21.29 -17.79
N THR A 4 26.41 21.95 -16.94
CA THR A 4 27.29 21.26 -16.00
C THR A 4 26.46 20.66 -14.87
N ALA A 5 26.95 19.60 -14.23
CA ALA A 5 26.26 18.99 -13.09
C ALA A 5 26.05 19.97 -11.91
N GLU A 6 26.86 21.02 -11.85
CA GLU A 6 26.81 22.09 -10.86
C GLU A 6 25.64 23.05 -11.12
N ASP A 7 25.37 23.37 -12.40
CA ASP A 7 24.22 24.20 -12.82
C ASP A 7 22.89 23.49 -12.52
N LEU A 8 22.80 22.18 -12.82
CA LEU A 8 21.62 21.37 -12.53
C LEU A 8 21.38 21.19 -11.03
N ALA A 9 22.46 21.03 -10.24
CA ALA A 9 22.38 20.97 -8.78
C ALA A 9 21.88 22.31 -8.19
N SER A 10 22.38 23.44 -8.71
CA SER A 10 21.95 24.78 -8.32
C SER A 10 20.47 25.04 -8.63
N LEU A 11 20.03 24.68 -9.85
CA LEU A 11 18.62 24.78 -10.24
C LEU A 11 17.71 23.88 -9.41
N SER A 12 18.13 22.65 -9.10
CA SER A 12 17.38 21.75 -8.21
C SER A 12 17.26 22.32 -6.78
N GLY A 13 18.28 23.03 -6.30
CA GLY A 13 18.25 23.71 -5.00
C GLY A 13 17.28 24.89 -4.97
N VAL A 14 17.25 25.70 -6.04
CA VAL A 14 16.31 26.82 -6.19
C VAL A 14 14.87 26.33 -6.28
N LEU A 15 14.64 25.30 -7.11
CA LEU A 15 13.33 24.67 -7.27
C LEU A 15 12.86 24.05 -5.94
N ALA A 16 13.71 23.29 -5.25
CA ALA A 16 13.36 22.69 -3.96
C ALA A 16 13.04 23.76 -2.88
N ALA A 17 13.71 24.91 -2.89
CA ALA A 17 13.45 26.01 -1.95
C ALA A 17 12.11 26.72 -2.19
N GLY A 18 11.55 26.61 -3.40
CA GLY A 18 10.26 27.18 -3.80
C GLY A 18 9.06 26.26 -3.54
N PHE A 19 9.27 24.97 -3.29
CA PHE A 19 8.18 24.02 -3.02
C PHE A 19 7.32 24.46 -1.82
N GLY A 20 6.01 24.52 -2.01
CA GLY A 20 5.03 24.83 -0.96
C GLY A 20 4.92 26.31 -0.56
N LYS A 21 5.76 27.20 -1.12
CA LYS A 21 5.70 28.65 -0.85
C LYS A 21 4.93 29.43 -1.90
N ASP A 22 5.03 29.01 -3.15
CA ASP A 22 4.45 29.69 -4.29
C ASP A 22 4.17 28.68 -5.41
N GLY A 23 3.25 29.02 -6.31
CA GLY A 23 2.81 28.13 -7.38
C GLY A 23 1.53 28.62 -8.04
N ASN A 24 1.41 28.36 -9.33
CA ASN A 24 0.23 28.68 -10.13
C ASN A 24 -0.79 27.52 -10.21
N PHE A 25 -0.53 26.42 -9.50
CA PHE A 25 -1.38 25.24 -9.50
C PHE A 25 -1.45 24.61 -8.11
N THR A 26 -2.62 24.08 -7.75
CA THR A 26 -2.85 23.49 -6.42
C THR A 26 -3.13 21.99 -6.54
N VAL A 27 -2.34 21.17 -5.85
CA VAL A 27 -2.62 19.75 -5.67
C VAL A 27 -3.30 19.57 -4.33
N VAL A 28 -4.54 19.08 -4.34
CA VAL A 28 -5.33 18.84 -3.13
C VAL A 28 -5.43 17.36 -2.87
N VAL A 29 -5.19 16.97 -1.63
CA VAL A 29 -5.28 15.59 -1.16
C VAL A 29 -6.44 15.50 -0.18
N GLU A 30 -7.40 14.65 -0.50
CA GLU A 30 -8.56 14.38 0.34
C GLU A 30 -8.39 13.00 0.96
N GLU A 31 -8.06 12.96 2.25
CA GLU A 31 -7.97 11.73 3.02
C GLU A 31 -9.31 11.55 3.76
N GLY A 32 -10.05 10.48 3.46
CA GLY A 32 -11.21 10.11 4.27
C GLY A 32 -10.75 9.59 5.63
N THR A 33 -11.16 10.24 6.72
CA THR A 33 -10.94 9.69 8.07
C THR A 33 -12.12 8.77 8.43
N GLU A 34 -11.82 7.61 9.01
CA GLU A 34 -12.82 6.69 9.60
C GLU A 34 -13.27 7.18 10.99
N ASP A 35 -13.18 8.49 11.27
CA ASP A 35 -13.60 9.05 12.56
C ASP A 35 -15.14 9.14 12.59
N MET A 36 -15.77 8.03 12.97
CA MET A 36 -17.20 7.97 13.28
C MET A 36 -17.51 8.87 14.49
N PHE A 37 -17.98 10.08 14.26
CA PHE A 37 -18.70 10.85 15.27
C PHE A 37 -20.19 10.47 15.22
N GLU A 38 -20.68 9.82 16.28
CA GLU A 38 -22.13 9.66 16.48
C GLU A 38 -22.70 10.97 17.04
N CYS A 39 -23.20 11.83 16.16
CA CYS A 39 -24.18 12.85 16.50
C CYS A 39 -25.30 12.81 15.46
N SER A 40 -26.41 12.16 15.84
CA SER A 40 -27.77 12.32 15.28
C SER A 40 -27.89 12.51 13.75
N ASN A 41 -27.97 11.38 13.03
CA ASN A 41 -28.63 11.20 11.72
C ASN A 41 -28.08 11.87 10.45
N GLU A 42 -26.86 12.40 10.42
CA GLU A 42 -26.13 12.63 9.16
C GLU A 42 -24.68 12.13 9.32
N ILE A 43 -24.28 11.15 8.50
CA ILE A 43 -22.89 10.67 8.46
C ILE A 43 -22.09 11.70 7.67
N GLU A 44 -21.62 12.76 8.33
CA GLU A 44 -20.64 13.67 7.75
C GLU A 44 -19.25 13.04 7.93
N ALA A 45 -18.77 12.35 6.90
CA ALA A 45 -17.38 11.91 6.85
C ALA A 45 -16.48 13.16 6.91
N SER A 46 -15.67 13.32 7.96
CA SER A 46 -14.71 14.41 8.01
C SER A 46 -13.58 14.13 7.01
N VAL A 47 -13.63 14.79 5.85
CA VAL A 47 -12.56 14.72 4.85
C VAL A 47 -11.43 15.63 5.30
N LYS A 48 -10.25 15.06 5.55
CA LYS A 48 -9.05 15.85 5.80
C LYS A 48 -8.48 16.30 4.45
N CYS A 49 -8.55 17.61 4.21
CA CYS A 49 -8.03 18.24 3.01
C CYS A 49 -6.63 18.81 3.27
N THR A 50 -5.64 18.41 2.46
CA THR A 50 -4.29 18.96 2.48
C THR A 50 -3.94 19.55 1.11
N GLU A 51 -3.49 20.80 1.07
CA GLU A 51 -3.20 21.50 -0.18
C GLU A 51 -1.70 21.74 -0.37
N PHE A 52 -1.21 21.52 -1.59
CA PHE A 52 0.16 21.77 -2.00
C PHE A 52 0.19 22.75 -3.18
N LYS A 53 0.75 23.93 -2.98
CA LYS A 53 1.02 24.89 -4.06
C LYS A 53 2.28 24.48 -4.83
N VAL A 54 2.13 24.31 -6.13
CA VAL A 54 3.18 23.85 -7.05
C VAL A 54 3.11 24.60 -8.38
N TRP A 55 4.18 24.45 -9.17
CA TRP A 55 4.30 25.05 -10.48
C TRP A 55 3.86 24.06 -11.55
N SER A 56 2.84 24.42 -12.32
CA SER A 56 2.24 23.56 -13.36
C SER A 56 3.28 23.09 -14.38
N PHE A 57 4.23 23.95 -14.76
CA PHE A 57 5.28 23.59 -15.71
C PHE A 57 6.22 22.50 -15.19
N VAL A 58 6.46 22.42 -13.87
CA VAL A 58 7.27 21.35 -13.26
C VAL A 58 6.50 20.04 -13.37
N LEU A 59 5.20 20.04 -13.04
CA LEU A 59 4.37 18.85 -13.16
C LEU A 59 4.34 18.33 -14.61
N ALA A 60 4.04 19.21 -15.57
CA ALA A 60 3.98 18.88 -16.99
C ALA A 60 5.33 18.36 -17.53
N ARG A 61 6.45 18.93 -17.07
CA ARG A 61 7.78 18.50 -17.49
C ARG A 61 8.09 17.05 -17.10
N TRP A 62 7.64 16.61 -15.94
CA TRP A 62 7.96 15.29 -15.39
C TRP A 62 6.89 14.24 -15.65
N SER A 63 5.66 14.65 -15.96
CA SER A 63 4.51 13.78 -16.11
C SER A 63 3.74 14.11 -17.39
N PRO A 64 3.71 13.19 -18.38
CA PRO A 64 2.85 13.31 -19.55
C PRO A 64 1.36 13.39 -19.21
N VAL A 65 0.95 12.84 -18.07
CA VAL A 65 -0.43 12.90 -17.58
C VAL A 65 -0.77 14.32 -17.14
N PHE A 66 0.10 14.94 -16.34
CA PHE A 66 -0.07 16.35 -15.98
C PHE A 66 0.05 17.27 -17.21
N GLU A 67 0.97 17.00 -18.13
CA GLU A 67 1.08 17.79 -19.38
C GLU A 67 -0.24 17.82 -20.16
N LYS A 68 -0.89 16.65 -20.33
CA LYS A 68 -2.19 16.57 -21.01
C LYS A 68 -3.31 17.24 -20.22
N MET A 69 -3.34 17.04 -18.90
CA MET A 69 -4.32 17.61 -17.98
C MET A 69 -4.26 19.14 -17.94
N LEU A 70 -3.05 19.70 -18.02
CA LEU A 70 -2.78 21.14 -17.91
C LEU A 70 -2.75 21.85 -19.28
N GLY A 71 -2.44 21.14 -20.36
CA GLY A 71 -2.27 21.71 -21.70
C GLY A 71 -3.56 21.76 -22.54
N SER A 72 -4.67 21.26 -22.00
CA SER A 72 -5.94 21.15 -22.72
C SER A 72 -7.02 21.98 -22.01
N ASP A 73 -7.55 23.00 -22.68
CA ASP A 73 -8.62 23.86 -22.16
C ASP A 73 -9.92 23.10 -21.82
N ASN A 74 -10.04 21.84 -22.26
CA ASN A 74 -11.21 21.00 -22.06
C ASN A 74 -11.27 20.28 -20.70
N TYR A 75 -10.22 20.36 -19.87
CA TYR A 75 -10.19 19.71 -18.56
C TYR A 75 -10.53 20.68 -17.44
N ALA A 76 -11.37 20.23 -16.51
CA ALA A 76 -11.79 21.03 -15.35
C ALA A 76 -10.59 21.45 -14.50
N GLU A 77 -9.58 20.60 -14.40
CA GLU A 77 -8.34 20.82 -13.66
C GLU A 77 -7.53 22.00 -14.23
N SER A 78 -7.53 22.16 -15.56
CA SER A 78 -6.89 23.32 -16.21
C SER A 78 -7.66 24.61 -15.92
N GLN A 79 -8.99 24.57 -15.96
CA GLN A 79 -9.85 25.73 -15.70
C GLN A 79 -9.85 26.15 -14.22
N GLN A 80 -9.76 25.19 -13.31
CA GLN A 80 -9.74 25.42 -11.87
C GLN A 80 -8.33 25.63 -11.31
N SER A 81 -7.28 25.39 -12.12
CA SER A 81 -5.88 25.41 -11.68
C SER A 81 -5.63 24.52 -10.46
N GLN A 82 -6.35 23.39 -10.39
CA GLN A 82 -6.36 22.49 -9.25
C GLN A 82 -6.54 21.04 -9.68
N VAL A 83 -5.92 20.09 -8.97
CA VAL A 83 -6.21 18.65 -9.09
C VAL A 83 -6.49 18.07 -7.71
N VAL A 84 -7.49 17.20 -7.61
CA VAL A 84 -7.85 16.50 -6.37
C VAL A 84 -7.40 15.04 -6.44
N ILE A 85 -6.72 14.58 -5.39
CA ILE A 85 -6.17 13.23 -5.25
C ILE A 85 -6.77 12.58 -4.00
N GLN A 86 -7.48 11.48 -4.18
CA GLN A 86 -8.18 10.76 -3.09
C GLN A 86 -7.57 9.38 -2.78
N ASP A 87 -6.81 8.80 -3.72
CA ASP A 87 -6.32 7.42 -3.61
C ASP A 87 -5.05 7.25 -2.74
N PHE A 88 -4.44 8.36 -2.30
CA PHE A 88 -3.10 8.37 -1.70
C PHE A 88 -3.06 9.29 -0.47
N SER A 89 -2.18 8.96 0.48
CA SER A 89 -1.95 9.80 1.64
C SER A 89 -1.28 11.12 1.27
N ALA A 90 -1.56 12.16 2.06
CA ALA A 90 -0.97 13.48 1.88
C ALA A 90 0.57 13.42 1.97
N GLY A 91 1.11 12.55 2.84
CA GLY A 91 2.55 12.34 2.96
C GLY A 91 3.18 11.70 1.71
N ALA A 92 2.49 10.75 1.06
CA ALA A 92 2.96 10.18 -0.20
C ALA A 92 2.95 11.20 -1.33
N VAL A 93 1.88 12.00 -1.44
CA VAL A 93 1.77 13.08 -2.43
C VAL A 93 2.85 14.15 -2.21
N GLU A 94 3.10 14.56 -0.96
CA GLU A 94 4.17 15.51 -0.65
C GLU A 94 5.54 15.00 -1.12
N ILE A 95 5.88 13.73 -0.82
CA ILE A 95 7.17 13.14 -1.22
C ILE A 95 7.26 13.03 -2.74
N PHE A 96 6.19 12.63 -3.41
CA PHE A 96 6.12 12.58 -4.87
C PHE A 96 6.37 13.95 -5.48
N LEU A 97 5.66 14.99 -5.01
CA LEU A 97 5.84 16.35 -5.51
C LEU A 97 7.26 16.85 -5.23
N ARG A 98 7.79 16.66 -4.03
CA ARG A 98 9.16 17.05 -3.67
C ARG A 98 10.22 16.34 -4.52
N PHE A 99 9.96 15.11 -4.96
CA PHE A 99 10.83 14.42 -5.91
C PHE A 99 10.90 15.15 -7.25
N LEU A 100 9.80 15.72 -7.75
CA LEU A 100 9.81 16.48 -9.01
C LEU A 100 10.68 17.74 -8.95
N TYR A 101 10.85 18.31 -7.75
CA TYR A 101 11.69 19.49 -7.53
C TYR A 101 13.16 19.15 -7.22
N SER A 102 13.41 18.04 -6.52
CA SER A 102 14.72 17.75 -5.94
C SER A 102 15.41 16.49 -6.49
N GLY A 103 14.67 15.63 -7.20
CA GLY A 103 15.12 14.30 -7.62
C GLY A 103 15.37 13.31 -6.47
N ARG A 104 14.99 13.66 -5.23
CA ARG A 104 15.22 12.84 -4.04
C ARG A 104 13.92 12.23 -3.53
N VAL A 105 13.99 10.95 -3.17
CA VAL A 105 12.88 10.19 -2.58
C VAL A 105 13.35 9.48 -1.32
N GLY A 106 12.47 9.41 -0.32
CA GLY A 106 12.71 8.74 0.94
C GLY A 106 11.45 8.77 1.81
N GLY A 107 11.34 7.81 2.72
CA GLY A 107 10.16 7.64 3.58
C GLY A 107 10.11 6.25 4.19
N SER A 108 9.01 5.96 4.89
CA SER A 108 8.71 4.60 5.34
C SER A 108 8.40 3.68 4.15
N VAL A 109 8.48 2.37 4.36
CA VAL A 109 8.20 1.39 3.30
C VAL A 109 6.79 1.55 2.75
N ALA A 110 5.79 1.74 3.61
CA ALA A 110 4.41 1.97 3.20
C ALA A 110 4.26 3.21 2.29
N VAL A 111 4.87 4.33 2.69
CA VAL A 111 4.83 5.57 1.90
C VAL A 111 5.54 5.41 0.56
N LEU A 112 6.65 4.65 0.51
CA LEU A 112 7.35 4.38 -0.74
C LEU A 112 6.51 3.54 -1.72
N VAL A 113 5.64 2.66 -1.22
CA VAL A 113 4.70 1.90 -2.04
C VAL A 113 3.66 2.82 -2.66
N GLU A 114 3.08 3.72 -1.86
CA GLU A 114 2.16 4.75 -2.35
C GLU A 114 2.82 5.66 -3.38
N VAL A 115 4.03 6.15 -3.11
CA VAL A 115 4.79 7.01 -4.04
C VAL A 115 5.06 6.30 -5.36
N ALA A 116 5.36 4.99 -5.34
CA ALA A 116 5.57 4.23 -6.57
C ALA A 116 4.28 4.08 -7.39
N ALA A 117 3.16 3.76 -6.74
CA ALA A 117 1.87 3.65 -7.42
C ALA A 117 1.38 5.02 -7.94
N LEU A 118 1.60 6.09 -7.16
CA LEU A 118 1.32 7.46 -7.57
C LEU A 118 2.17 7.86 -8.79
N ALA A 119 3.45 7.49 -8.79
CA ALA A 119 4.33 7.73 -9.91
C ALA A 119 3.92 6.96 -11.17
N ASP A 120 3.41 5.74 -11.02
CA ASP A 120 2.85 4.98 -12.14
C ASP A 120 1.58 5.64 -12.70
N LYS A 121 0.65 6.04 -11.82
CA LYS A 121 -0.58 6.79 -12.18
C LYS A 121 -0.29 8.04 -13.00
N TYR A 122 0.74 8.80 -12.60
CA TYR A 122 1.16 10.02 -13.30
C TYR A 122 2.33 9.80 -14.28
N GLN A 123 2.69 8.55 -14.58
CA GLN A 123 3.70 8.17 -15.58
C GLN A 123 5.09 8.79 -15.37
N VAL A 124 5.51 9.00 -14.11
CA VAL A 124 6.86 9.45 -13.75
C VAL A 124 7.80 8.24 -13.68
N GLN A 125 8.19 7.73 -14.84
CA GLN A 125 8.88 6.43 -15.02
C GLN A 125 10.17 6.24 -14.20
N ALA A 126 10.86 7.34 -13.87
CA ALA A 126 12.10 7.27 -13.10
C ALA A 126 11.88 6.86 -11.63
N LEU A 127 10.70 7.11 -11.06
CA LEU A 127 10.47 7.02 -9.61
C LEU A 127 10.11 5.61 -9.11
N PRO A 128 9.23 4.81 -9.76
CA PRO A 128 8.92 3.46 -9.32
C PRO A 128 10.15 2.56 -9.08
N PRO A 129 11.16 2.48 -9.99
CA PRO A 129 12.34 1.63 -9.76
C PRO A 129 13.25 2.17 -8.63
N LEU A 130 13.21 3.47 -8.32
CA LEU A 130 13.91 4.01 -7.15
C LEU A 130 13.23 3.55 -5.86
N CYS A 131 11.91 3.72 -5.78
CA CYS A 131 11.10 3.30 -4.64
C CYS A 131 11.24 1.81 -4.40
N PHE A 132 11.16 0.97 -5.44
CA PHE A 132 11.32 -0.48 -5.33
C PHE A 132 12.67 -0.87 -4.72
N ARG A 133 13.77 -0.25 -5.17
CA ARG A 133 15.10 -0.52 -4.58
C ARG A 133 15.20 -0.12 -3.12
N LEU A 134 14.54 0.97 -2.71
CA LEU A 134 14.52 1.39 -1.32
C LEU A 134 13.70 0.42 -0.47
N VAL A 135 12.48 0.09 -0.92
CA VAL A 135 11.60 -0.90 -0.27
C VAL A 135 12.33 -2.22 -0.09
N ARG A 136 12.95 -2.76 -1.13
CA ARG A 136 13.68 -4.03 -1.06
C ARG A 136 14.83 -4.03 -0.03
N LYS A 137 15.46 -2.87 0.20
CA LYS A 137 16.56 -2.73 1.17
C LYS A 137 16.08 -2.56 2.60
N THR A 138 14.91 -1.96 2.80
CA THR A 138 14.44 -1.54 4.12
C THR A 138 13.27 -2.36 4.64
N LEU A 139 12.60 -3.14 3.78
CA LEU A 139 11.47 -3.96 4.14
C LEU A 139 11.87 -5.00 5.20
N LYS A 140 11.17 -4.96 6.33
CA LYS A 140 11.35 -5.90 7.41
C LYS A 140 10.23 -6.95 7.40
N PRO A 141 10.50 -8.19 7.84
CA PRO A 141 9.50 -9.26 7.85
C PRO A 141 8.22 -8.88 8.59
N GLU A 142 8.33 -8.17 9.71
CA GLU A 142 7.19 -7.78 10.56
C GLU A 142 6.23 -6.80 9.86
N GLU A 143 6.70 -6.06 8.86
CA GLU A 143 5.91 -5.11 8.07
C GLU A 143 5.44 -5.71 6.74
N ALA A 144 5.97 -6.88 6.35
CA ALA A 144 5.74 -7.48 5.04
C ALA A 144 4.27 -7.74 4.74
N CYS A 145 3.48 -8.22 5.71
CA CYS A 145 2.04 -8.41 5.51
C CYS A 145 1.30 -7.09 5.21
N LYS A 146 1.66 -6.00 5.89
CA LYS A 146 1.03 -4.68 5.64
C LYS A 146 1.40 -4.16 4.26
N VAL A 147 2.67 -4.29 3.88
CA VAL A 147 3.17 -3.88 2.57
C VAL A 147 2.54 -4.72 1.46
N PHE A 148 2.36 -6.03 1.68
CA PHE A 148 1.66 -6.92 0.77
C PHE A 148 0.23 -6.43 0.50
N ALA A 149 -0.56 -6.17 1.54
CA ALA A 149 -1.92 -5.64 1.38
C ALA A 149 -1.97 -4.29 0.68
N LEU A 150 -1.06 -3.38 1.04
CA LEU A 150 -1.00 -2.05 0.44
C LEU A 150 -0.61 -2.11 -1.03
N ALA A 151 0.39 -2.91 -1.38
CA ALA A 151 0.84 -3.10 -2.74
C ALA A 151 -0.21 -3.80 -3.60
N ASP A 152 -0.97 -4.74 -3.03
CA ASP A 152 -2.11 -5.37 -3.69
C ASP A 152 -3.22 -4.36 -4.01
N ARG A 153 -3.61 -3.54 -3.02
CA ARG A 153 -4.63 -2.48 -3.17
C ARG A 153 -4.25 -1.45 -4.23
N LEU A 154 -2.97 -1.09 -4.31
CA LEU A 154 -2.45 -0.06 -5.23
C LEU A 154 -1.93 -0.64 -6.55
N HIS A 155 -2.13 -1.94 -6.79
CA HIS A 155 -1.64 -2.65 -7.97
C HIS A 155 -0.12 -2.52 -8.21
N ALA A 156 0.67 -2.35 -7.15
CA ALA A 156 2.13 -2.27 -7.19
C ALA A 156 2.75 -3.68 -7.24
N VAL A 157 2.69 -4.33 -8.41
CA VAL A 157 3.02 -5.75 -8.63
C VAL A 157 4.41 -6.14 -8.12
N GLU A 158 5.45 -5.34 -8.40
CA GLU A 158 6.82 -5.66 -7.99
C GLU A 158 6.98 -5.68 -6.46
N MET A 159 6.37 -4.71 -5.78
CA MET A 159 6.42 -4.59 -4.32
C MET A 159 5.57 -5.66 -3.64
N ARG A 160 4.43 -6.01 -4.23
CA ARG A 160 3.59 -7.13 -3.78
C ARG A 160 4.37 -8.44 -3.80
N ARG A 161 5.11 -8.71 -4.88
CA ARG A 161 5.96 -9.91 -5.01
C ARG A 161 7.07 -9.92 -3.95
N GLU A 162 7.80 -8.83 -3.80
CA GLU A 162 8.89 -8.75 -2.81
C GLU A 162 8.38 -8.97 -1.37
N ALA A 163 7.19 -8.44 -1.06
CA ALA A 163 6.55 -8.67 0.24
C ALA A 163 6.19 -10.15 0.45
N LEU A 164 5.58 -10.81 -0.55
CA LEU A 164 5.28 -12.25 -0.48
C LEU A 164 6.54 -13.10 -0.32
N ASP A 165 7.59 -12.83 -1.10
CA ASP A 165 8.85 -13.56 -1.02
C ASP A 165 9.44 -13.48 0.40
N LEU A 166 9.36 -12.30 1.03
CA LEU A 166 9.82 -12.13 2.40
C LEU A 166 8.93 -12.85 3.43
N ILE A 167 7.60 -12.84 3.25
CA ILE A 167 6.66 -13.60 4.09
C ILE A 167 6.93 -15.09 3.99
N PHE A 168 7.14 -15.61 2.78
CA PHE A 168 7.41 -17.03 2.54
C PHE A 168 8.78 -17.45 3.07
N THR A 169 9.79 -16.60 2.96
CA THR A 169 11.15 -16.89 3.44
C THR A 169 11.27 -16.76 4.96
N LYS A 170 10.58 -15.79 5.57
CA LYS A 170 10.65 -15.51 7.02
C LYS A 170 9.27 -15.48 7.71
N PRO A 171 8.47 -16.55 7.60
CA PRO A 171 7.09 -16.57 8.11
C PRO A 171 7.02 -16.45 9.63
N LYS A 172 8.01 -16.96 10.38
CA LYS A 172 8.03 -16.86 11.85
C LYS A 172 8.07 -15.41 12.35
N GLU A 173 8.75 -14.54 11.62
CA GLU A 173 8.87 -13.11 11.93
C GLU A 173 7.65 -12.36 11.37
N ALA A 174 7.29 -12.61 10.12
CA ALA A 174 6.22 -11.91 9.41
C ALA A 174 4.80 -12.21 9.95
N LEU A 175 4.56 -13.42 10.41
CA LEU A 175 3.26 -13.88 10.91
C LEU A 175 3.19 -13.90 12.45
N THR A 176 4.12 -13.22 13.13
CA THR A 176 4.19 -13.20 14.60
C THR A 176 2.87 -12.79 15.24
N LYS A 177 2.21 -11.77 14.68
CA LYS A 177 0.88 -11.28 15.07
C LYS A 177 -0.10 -11.53 13.95
N ARG A 178 -1.40 -11.63 14.27
CA ARG A 178 -2.45 -11.72 13.25
C ARG A 178 -2.37 -10.48 12.35
N PRO A 179 -2.07 -10.62 11.06
CA PRO A 179 -1.98 -9.46 10.18
C PRO A 179 -3.39 -8.96 9.85
N ASN A 180 -3.56 -7.65 9.77
CA ASN A 180 -4.82 -7.05 9.32
C ASN A 180 -4.88 -7.16 7.80
N LEU A 181 -5.36 -8.30 7.30
CA LEU A 181 -5.47 -8.62 5.88
C LEU A 181 -6.91 -8.99 5.55
N ARG A 182 -7.30 -8.70 4.30
CA ARG A 182 -8.48 -9.33 3.71
C ARG A 182 -8.29 -10.85 3.73
N ALA A 183 -9.38 -11.53 3.97
CA ALA A 183 -9.53 -12.98 3.91
C ALA A 183 -8.79 -13.65 2.75
N GLU A 184 -9.04 -13.16 1.53
CA GLU A 184 -8.47 -13.66 0.27
C GLU A 184 -6.93 -13.62 0.30
N LEU A 185 -6.37 -12.51 0.79
CA LEU A 185 -4.92 -12.30 0.88
C LEU A 185 -4.28 -13.19 1.95
N LEU A 186 -5.00 -13.42 3.06
CA LEU A 186 -4.53 -14.33 4.10
C LEU A 186 -4.55 -15.79 3.61
N GLU A 187 -5.60 -16.17 2.87
CA GLU A 187 -5.71 -17.48 2.24
C GLU A 187 -4.62 -17.70 1.20
N GLU A 188 -4.28 -16.71 0.38
CA GLU A 188 -3.15 -16.78 -0.55
C GLU A 188 -1.83 -17.09 0.18
N ILE A 189 -1.57 -16.43 1.31
CA ILE A 189 -0.35 -16.67 2.09
C ILE A 189 -0.33 -18.09 2.66
N LEU A 190 -1.40 -18.47 3.37
CA LEU A 190 -1.47 -19.73 4.12
C LEU A 190 -1.65 -20.95 3.21
N GLY A 191 -2.33 -20.78 2.08
CA GLY A 191 -2.59 -21.81 1.07
C GLY A 191 -1.48 -21.97 0.04
N SER A 192 -0.51 -21.06 -0.02
CA SER A 192 0.60 -21.09 -1.01
C SER A 192 1.41 -22.38 -1.00
N GLY A 193 1.52 -23.06 0.14
CA GLY A 193 2.47 -24.17 0.34
C GLY A 193 3.95 -23.74 0.28
N LEU A 194 4.25 -22.45 0.13
CA LEU A 194 5.60 -21.89 -0.01
C LEU A 194 6.17 -21.36 1.30
N LEU A 195 5.40 -21.40 2.39
CA LEU A 195 5.86 -20.95 3.70
C LEU A 195 7.02 -21.83 4.20
N CYS A 196 8.22 -21.25 4.29
CA CYS A 196 9.43 -21.88 4.82
C CYS A 196 9.37 -22.01 6.35
N ILE A 197 8.41 -22.79 6.85
CA ILE A 197 8.18 -23.05 8.26
C ILE A 197 7.72 -24.49 8.48
N GLN A 198 8.14 -25.08 9.60
CA GLN A 198 7.62 -26.38 9.98
C GLN A 198 6.15 -26.28 10.40
N ASN A 199 5.34 -27.26 9.98
CA ASN A 199 3.89 -27.29 10.27
C ASN A 199 3.56 -27.11 11.75
N HIS A 200 4.35 -27.69 12.66
CA HIS A 200 4.14 -27.55 14.10
C HIS A 200 4.34 -26.09 14.56
N ALA A 201 5.31 -25.38 13.99
CA ALA A 201 5.61 -24.00 14.32
C ALA A 201 4.55 -23.05 13.73
N LEU A 202 4.09 -23.32 12.50
CA LEU A 202 2.96 -22.61 11.90
C LEU A 202 1.70 -22.77 12.75
N ARG A 203 1.37 -23.99 13.17
CA ARG A 203 0.24 -24.25 14.07
C ARG A 203 0.35 -23.50 15.40
N LYS A 204 1.56 -23.40 15.97
CA LYS A 204 1.80 -22.63 17.20
C LYS A 204 1.53 -21.13 16.99
N ILE A 205 1.91 -20.59 15.83
CA ILE A 205 1.61 -19.19 15.46
C ILE A 205 0.10 -18.99 15.32
N LEU A 206 -0.58 -19.86 14.54
CA LEU A 206 -2.02 -19.77 14.31
C LEU A 206 -2.83 -19.89 15.62
N ARG A 207 -2.41 -20.76 16.55
CA ARG A 207 -3.04 -20.86 17.87
C ARG A 207 -2.92 -19.58 18.68
N ARG A 208 -1.75 -18.92 18.64
CA ARG A 208 -1.54 -17.64 19.34
C ARG A 208 -2.46 -16.54 18.84
N TRP A 209 -2.72 -16.51 17.54
CA TRP A 209 -3.68 -15.56 16.96
C TRP A 209 -5.09 -15.72 17.56
N GLY A 210 -5.49 -16.95 17.87
CA GLY A 210 -6.81 -17.25 18.43
C GLY A 210 -6.93 -17.08 19.94
N THR A 211 -5.82 -17.10 20.69
CA THR A 211 -5.83 -16.84 22.14
C THR A 211 -5.77 -15.36 22.48
N ASP A 212 -5.21 -14.52 21.60
CA ASP A 212 -5.13 -13.06 21.77
C ASP A 212 -6.47 -12.34 21.49
N THR A 213 -7.41 -13.01 20.80
CA THR A 213 -8.79 -12.56 20.65
C THR A 213 -9.64 -13.25 21.72
N GLY A 214 -10.24 -12.49 22.65
CA GLY A 214 -11.04 -13.00 23.78
C GLY A 214 -12.33 -13.73 23.40
N GLY A 215 -12.21 -14.84 22.67
CA GLY A 215 -13.29 -15.65 22.14
C GLY A 215 -12.75 -16.94 21.54
N SER A 216 -12.69 -17.97 22.38
CA SER A 216 -12.43 -19.40 22.13
C SER A 216 -12.26 -19.85 20.67
N LEU A 217 -11.02 -19.86 20.17
CA LEU A 217 -10.61 -20.64 19.00
C LEU A 217 -10.37 -22.13 19.35
N GLU A 218 -10.42 -22.47 20.64
CA GLU A 218 -10.15 -23.82 21.16
C GLU A 218 -11.25 -24.83 20.83
N SER A 219 -12.47 -24.39 20.51
CA SER A 219 -13.58 -25.30 20.18
C SER A 219 -13.57 -25.81 18.74
N MET A 220 -12.76 -25.27 17.84
CA MET A 220 -12.83 -25.60 16.39
C MET A 220 -11.64 -26.39 15.83
N ILE A 221 -10.49 -26.43 16.52
CA ILE A 221 -9.28 -27.11 16.02
C ILE A 221 -9.07 -28.43 16.78
N HIS A 222 -9.94 -29.42 16.52
CA HIS A 222 -9.59 -30.82 16.75
C HIS A 222 -8.77 -31.29 15.53
N VAL A 223 -7.45 -31.17 15.64
CA VAL A 223 -6.56 -31.80 14.67
C VAL A 223 -6.16 -33.14 15.21
N ASP A 224 -6.73 -34.18 14.60
CA ASP A 224 -6.33 -35.55 14.82
C ASP A 224 -4.83 -35.71 14.55
N THR A 225 -4.19 -36.30 15.53
CA THR A 225 -2.88 -36.92 15.44
C THR A 225 -3.05 -38.25 14.72
N GLU A 226 -2.62 -38.34 13.45
CA GLU A 226 -1.68 -39.36 12.96
C GLU A 226 -1.64 -39.44 11.42
N SER A 227 -0.41 -39.68 10.94
CA SER A 227 -0.03 -40.21 9.63
C SER A 227 0.03 -39.27 8.43
N GLU A 228 0.77 -39.77 7.43
CA GLU A 228 1.67 -39.05 6.55
C GLU A 228 0.97 -38.39 5.34
N HIS A 229 1.54 -37.25 4.93
CA HIS A 229 1.16 -36.35 3.83
C HIS A 229 0.16 -35.20 4.09
N THR A 230 0.57 -34.06 3.54
CA THR A 230 0.06 -32.71 3.68
C THR A 230 -1.19 -32.47 2.82
N LYS A 231 -2.40 -32.79 3.31
CA LYS A 231 -3.66 -32.36 2.65
C LYS A 231 -4.81 -31.95 3.58
N ASP A 232 -4.67 -32.08 4.90
CA ASP A 232 -5.86 -32.24 5.76
C ASP A 232 -6.46 -30.94 6.37
N VAL A 233 -5.71 -29.83 6.40
CA VAL A 233 -6.17 -28.64 7.12
C VAL A 233 -7.13 -27.77 6.28
N PHE A 234 -6.82 -27.56 5.00
CA PHE A 234 -7.67 -26.76 4.11
C PHE A 234 -8.89 -27.53 3.59
N TYR A 235 -8.78 -28.86 3.46
CA TYR A 235 -9.87 -29.69 2.93
C TYR A 235 -11.06 -29.82 3.92
N LYS A 236 -10.79 -29.99 5.22
CA LYS A 236 -11.84 -29.98 6.27
C LYS A 236 -12.47 -28.60 6.50
N LEU A 237 -11.70 -27.54 6.26
CA LEU A 237 -12.18 -26.15 6.30
C LEU A 237 -13.16 -25.91 5.14
N TRP A 238 -12.80 -26.33 3.93
CA TRP A 238 -13.63 -26.28 2.73
C TRP A 238 -14.95 -27.08 2.83
N GLU A 239 -14.91 -28.29 3.39
CA GLU A 239 -16.09 -29.18 3.46
C GLU A 239 -17.20 -28.64 4.40
N ARG A 240 -16.83 -28.01 5.52
CA ARG A 240 -17.79 -27.38 6.46
C ARG A 240 -18.43 -26.10 5.93
N TYR A 241 -17.80 -25.47 4.94
CA TYR A 241 -18.34 -24.28 4.29
C TYR A 241 -19.48 -24.63 3.33
N GLU A 242 -19.31 -25.71 2.55
CA GLU A 242 -20.33 -26.20 1.61
C GLU A 242 -21.56 -26.81 2.32
N ASP A 243 -21.38 -27.60 3.38
CA ASP A 243 -22.49 -28.27 4.08
C ASP A 243 -23.43 -27.32 4.86
N ALA A 244 -22.96 -26.12 5.21
CA ALA A 244 -23.78 -25.07 5.82
C ALA A 244 -24.69 -24.33 4.82
N GLY A 245 -24.66 -24.70 3.54
CA GLY A 245 -25.48 -24.12 2.48
C GLY A 245 -24.99 -22.77 1.97
N ASN A 246 -23.82 -22.31 2.41
CA ASN A 246 -23.23 -21.04 2.01
C ASN A 246 -22.59 -21.17 0.63
N LYS A 247 -22.98 -20.30 -0.31
CA LYS A 247 -22.36 -20.19 -1.64
C LYS A 247 -21.60 -18.86 -1.71
N GLY A 248 -20.31 -18.85 -1.35
CA GLY A 248 -19.47 -17.65 -1.34
C GLY A 248 -18.01 -17.93 -0.98
N VAL A 249 -17.24 -16.91 -0.59
CA VAL A 249 -15.80 -17.04 -0.25
C VAL A 249 -15.62 -17.48 1.21
N PHE A 250 -14.69 -18.43 1.42
CA PHE A 250 -14.50 -19.23 2.65
C PHE A 250 -14.19 -18.41 3.92
N VAL A 251 -13.65 -17.21 3.77
CA VAL A 251 -13.24 -16.36 4.88
C VAL A 251 -13.91 -15.00 4.66
N GLY A 252 -14.95 -14.65 5.42
CA GLY A 252 -15.72 -13.43 5.13
C GLY A 252 -16.77 -13.01 6.14
N ALA A 253 -16.94 -13.76 7.25
CA ALA A 253 -17.85 -13.37 8.30
C ALA A 253 -17.26 -13.73 9.67
N TRP A 254 -16.23 -12.99 10.10
CA TRP A 254 -15.74 -12.95 11.48
C TRP A 254 -15.13 -11.58 11.77
#